data_AF-A0AA41UDA0-F1
#
_entry.id   AF-A0AA41UDA0-F1
#
_cell.length_a   1.000
_cell.length_b   1.000
_cell.length_c   1.000
_cell.angle_alpha   90.00
_cell.angle_beta   90.00
_cell.angle_gamma   90.00
#
_symmetry.space_group_name_H-M   'P 1'
#
loop_
_entity.id
_entity.type
_entity.pdbx_description
1 polymer ?
#
loop_
_entity_poly.entity_id
_entity_poly.type
_entity_poly.pdbx_seq_one_letter_code
_entity_poly.pdbx_strand_id
1 'polypeptide(L)'
;MARPKATGETKSHQQHLLMTPSEVQAIDDWRFKNRIGSRGEAIRRLCQNGLVVHDDIGPALDETSDVVARIAAQHNNLWAMMMQIRGRHEHANPPLPPREWTAEEVIDRALDWSSDLVERSRVLYLDLLSLNNRVYSMSEPSTFAGARKEAERQKLEIESTIDEILWKHQEGENNRRLLAISDWMRAHPEIEGLYQKLSEEQKEEFLDRAVGHVREVADLAGTFSPEEEAKITRRNDEPFDFGAVADLAAASVLLYPADSNEDHARRVLAIFPTADPVMVEMMVVKAIDAAVNRDMSFPS
;
A
#
# COMPACT_ATOMS: atom_id res chain seq x y z
N MET A 1 7.21 -54.94 21.30
CA MET A 1 6.87 -53.69 20.61
C MET A 1 7.86 -52.62 21.03
N ALA A 2 8.58 -52.02 20.07
CA ALA A 2 9.62 -51.03 20.34
C ALA A 2 8.99 -49.68 20.75
N ARG A 3 9.44 -49.13 21.88
CA ARG A 3 9.02 -47.80 22.36
C ARG A 3 9.56 -46.75 21.39
N PRO A 4 8.72 -45.88 20.79
CA PRO A 4 9.20 -44.84 19.89
C PRO A 4 10.19 -43.93 20.64
N LYS A 5 11.36 -43.71 20.04
CA LYS A 5 12.39 -42.80 20.55
C LYS A 5 11.81 -41.38 20.49
N ALA A 6 11.58 -40.78 21.66
CA ALA A 6 11.15 -39.40 21.77
C ALA A 6 12.18 -38.48 21.08
N THR A 7 11.73 -37.78 20.07
CA THR A 7 12.47 -36.79 19.30
C THR A 7 12.83 -35.59 20.19
N GLY A 8 14.14 -35.38 20.40
CA GLY A 8 14.78 -34.07 20.57
C GLY A 8 14.63 -33.32 21.91
N GLU A 9 13.43 -32.88 22.25
CA GLU A 9 13.23 -31.86 23.30
C GLU A 9 12.27 -32.36 24.38
N THR A 10 12.76 -33.12 25.35
CA THR A 10 11.93 -33.62 26.46
C THR A 10 12.47 -33.27 27.84
N LYS A 11 13.53 -32.47 27.93
CA LYS A 11 14.05 -32.02 29.22
C LYS A 11 13.51 -30.64 29.53
N SER A 12 12.58 -30.58 30.49
CA SER A 12 12.26 -29.33 31.17
C SER A 12 13.49 -28.84 31.91
N HIS A 13 13.96 -27.64 31.55
CA HIS A 13 15.03 -26.97 32.27
C HIS A 13 14.43 -26.16 33.42
N GLN A 14 14.85 -26.45 34.65
CA GLN A 14 14.48 -25.65 35.81
C GLN A 14 15.39 -24.43 35.87
N GLN A 15 14.79 -23.25 35.75
CA GLN A 15 15.49 -21.97 35.87
C GLN A 15 15.16 -21.34 37.22
N HIS A 16 16.19 -20.87 37.93
CA HIS A 16 16.03 -20.12 39.17
C HIS A 16 16.02 -18.64 38.83
N LEU A 17 14.84 -18.01 38.88
CA LEU A 17 14.68 -16.58 38.64
C LEU A 17 14.52 -15.85 39.97
N LEU A 18 15.29 -14.79 40.18
CA LEU A 18 15.10 -13.87 41.30
C LEU A 18 14.10 -12.78 40.86
N MET A 19 13.01 -12.64 41.61
CA MET A 19 11.98 -11.62 41.40
C MET A 19 11.73 -10.89 42.71
N THR A 20 11.36 -9.62 42.61
CA THR A 20 10.92 -8.82 43.76
C THR A 20 9.60 -9.37 44.32
N PRO A 21 9.29 -9.13 45.61
CA PRO A 21 8.01 -9.55 46.18
C PRO A 21 6.79 -9.00 45.43
N SER A 22 6.88 -7.77 44.91
CA SER A 22 5.83 -7.13 44.11
C SER A 22 5.57 -7.83 42.78
N GLU A 23 6.62 -8.27 42.07
CA GLU A 23 6.48 -9.03 40.82
C GLU A 23 5.83 -10.40 41.07
N VAL A 24 6.26 -11.09 42.13
CA VAL A 24 5.67 -12.38 42.53
C VAL A 24 4.19 -12.23 42.86
N GLN A 25 3.82 -11.16 43.58
CA GLN A 25 2.42 -10.86 43.88
C GLN A 25 1.61 -10.59 42.60
N ALA A 26 2.14 -9.78 41.67
CA ALA A 26 1.46 -9.48 40.40
C ALA A 26 1.21 -10.74 39.56
N ILE A 27 2.19 -11.66 39.50
CA ILE A 27 2.03 -12.95 38.81
C ILE A 27 0.96 -13.80 39.51
N ASP A 28 0.95 -13.84 40.85
CA ASP A 28 -0.04 -14.60 41.59
C ASP A 28 -1.45 -14.02 41.40
N ASP A 29 -1.62 -12.70 41.48
CA ASP A 29 -2.89 -12.01 41.23
C ASP A 29 -3.42 -12.33 39.82
N TRP A 30 -2.54 -12.23 38.81
CA TRP A 30 -2.89 -12.58 37.43
C TRP A 30 -3.26 -14.06 37.30
N ARG A 31 -2.50 -14.97 37.92
CA ARG A 31 -2.82 -16.41 37.88
C ARG A 31 -4.17 -16.70 38.51
N PHE A 32 -4.51 -16.05 39.64
CA PHE A 32 -5.77 -16.27 40.33
C PHE A 32 -6.94 -15.74 39.51
N LYS A 33 -6.80 -14.54 38.94
CA LYS A 33 -7.78 -13.95 38.02
C LYS A 33 -8.08 -14.88 36.84
N ASN A 34 -7.06 -15.50 36.28
CA ASN A 34 -7.15 -16.38 35.11
C ASN A 34 -7.27 -17.88 35.46
N ARG A 35 -7.45 -18.23 36.74
CA ARG A 35 -7.61 -19.61 37.25
C ARG A 35 -6.49 -20.57 36.83
N ILE A 36 -5.25 -20.09 36.82
CA ILE A 36 -4.06 -20.87 36.43
C ILE A 36 -3.51 -21.61 37.66
N GLY A 37 -3.40 -22.94 37.55
CA GLY A 37 -3.14 -23.82 38.68
C GLY A 37 -1.75 -23.69 39.33
N SER A 38 -0.75 -23.13 38.63
CA SER A 38 0.60 -22.96 39.20
C SER A 38 1.28 -21.68 38.73
N ARG A 39 2.18 -21.15 39.55
CA ARG A 39 2.99 -19.97 39.20
C ARG A 39 3.90 -20.23 38.00
N GLY A 40 4.51 -21.42 37.92
CA GLY A 40 5.36 -21.79 36.78
C GLY A 40 4.60 -21.80 35.45
N GLU A 41 3.35 -22.28 35.47
CA GLU A 41 2.46 -22.20 34.29
C GLU A 41 2.09 -20.76 33.95
N ALA A 42 1.81 -19.94 34.96
CA ALA A 42 1.50 -18.53 34.75
C ALA A 42 2.66 -17.78 34.08
N ILE A 43 3.89 -18.01 34.55
CA ILE A 43 5.10 -17.42 33.96
C ILE A 43 5.26 -17.85 32.51
N ARG A 44 5.10 -19.15 32.18
CA ARG A 44 5.20 -19.62 30.79
C ARG A 44 4.19 -18.93 29.87
N ARG A 45 2.94 -18.80 30.30
CA ARG A 45 1.90 -18.12 29.53
C ARG A 45 2.20 -16.64 29.35
N LEU A 46 2.67 -15.96 30.39
CA LEU A 46 3.08 -14.56 30.29
C LEU A 46 4.25 -14.38 29.31
N CYS A 47 5.25 -15.26 29.33
CA CYS A 47 6.34 -15.22 28.34
C CYS A 47 5.82 -15.43 26.91
N GLN A 48 4.91 -16.38 26.71
CA GLN A 48 4.34 -16.67 25.38
C GLN A 48 3.46 -15.53 24.89
N ASN A 49 2.64 -14.94 25.75
CA ASN A 49 1.90 -13.71 25.45
C ASN A 49 2.86 -12.57 25.09
N GLY A 50 3.96 -12.42 25.82
CA GLY A 50 4.99 -11.43 25.53
C GLY A 50 5.63 -11.62 24.16
N LEU A 51 5.94 -12.87 23.77
CA LEU A 51 6.47 -13.20 22.45
C LEU A 51 5.45 -12.90 21.34
N VAL A 52 4.20 -13.33 21.51
CA VAL A 52 3.13 -13.05 20.54
C VAL A 52 2.94 -11.54 20.35
N VAL A 53 2.87 -10.78 21.44
CA VAL A 53 2.79 -9.32 21.35
C VAL A 53 4.02 -8.73 20.69
N HIS A 54 5.22 -9.19 21.02
CA HIS A 54 6.45 -8.67 20.41
C HIS A 54 6.51 -8.91 18.89
N ASP A 55 6.15 -10.12 18.46
CA ASP A 55 6.24 -10.53 17.06
C ASP A 55 5.17 -9.85 16.19
N ASP A 56 3.98 -9.61 16.74
CA ASP A 56 2.83 -9.11 15.97
C ASP A 56 2.60 -7.59 16.11
N ILE A 57 2.94 -6.96 17.23
CA ILE A 57 2.61 -5.54 17.46
C ILE A 57 3.44 -4.60 16.60
N GLY A 58 4.69 -4.98 16.28
CA GLY A 58 5.57 -4.19 15.43
C GLY A 58 4.95 -3.98 14.04
N PRO A 59 4.68 -5.07 13.29
CA PRO A 59 4.01 -4.98 12.00
C PRO A 59 2.69 -4.18 12.03
N ALA A 60 1.84 -4.40 13.04
CA ALA A 60 0.59 -3.67 13.17
C ALA A 60 0.79 -2.15 13.40
N LEU A 61 1.84 -1.75 14.14
CA LEU A 61 2.19 -0.34 14.36
C LEU A 61 2.76 0.31 13.10
N ASP A 62 3.58 -0.42 12.35
CA ASP A 62 4.13 0.05 11.08
C ASP A 62 2.99 0.29 10.08
N GLU A 63 2.06 -0.67 9.94
CA GLU A 63 0.88 -0.51 9.10
C GLU A 63 -0.05 0.61 9.57
N THR A 64 -0.26 0.76 10.87
CA THR A 64 -1.03 1.88 11.42
C THR A 64 -0.39 3.22 11.03
N SER A 65 0.94 3.32 11.15
CA SER A 65 1.68 4.54 10.83
C SER A 65 1.55 4.89 9.36
N ASP A 66 1.63 3.88 8.48
CA ASP A 66 1.42 4.03 7.04
C ASP A 66 0.00 4.50 6.71
N VAL A 67 -1.02 3.92 7.34
CA VAL A 67 -2.42 4.35 7.18
C VAL A 67 -2.59 5.80 7.60
N VAL A 68 -2.03 6.21 8.75
CA VAL A 68 -2.08 7.60 9.23
C VAL A 68 -1.37 8.56 8.28
N ALA A 69 -0.19 8.19 7.79
CA ALA A 69 0.57 9.01 6.82
C ALA A 69 -0.23 9.22 5.53
N ARG A 70 -0.87 8.16 5.02
CA ARG A 70 -1.72 8.22 3.83
C ARG A 70 -2.98 9.07 4.04
N ILE A 71 -3.65 8.95 5.19
CA ILE A 71 -4.79 9.80 5.55
C ILE A 71 -4.37 11.27 5.55
N ALA A 72 -3.22 11.58 6.17
CA ALA A 72 -2.71 12.94 6.21
C ALA A 72 -2.44 13.48 4.81
N ALA A 73 -1.83 12.68 3.93
CA ALA A 73 -1.60 13.03 2.53
C ALA A 73 -2.92 13.24 1.77
N GLN A 74 -3.88 12.32 1.88
CA GLN A 74 -5.21 12.43 1.25
C GLN A 74 -5.96 13.67 1.74
N HIS A 75 -5.90 13.96 3.05
CA HIS A 75 -6.52 15.16 3.62
C HIS A 75 -5.91 16.44 3.06
N ASN A 76 -4.57 16.50 2.94
CA ASN A 76 -3.88 17.65 2.35
C ASN A 76 -4.28 17.83 0.88
N ASN A 77 -4.40 16.74 0.12
CA ASN A 77 -4.85 16.79 -1.27
C ASN A 77 -6.30 17.28 -1.38
N LEU A 78 -7.20 16.77 -0.52
CA LEU A 78 -8.59 17.26 -0.47
C LEU A 78 -8.66 18.74 -0.16
N TRP A 79 -7.89 19.18 0.83
CA TRP A 79 -7.81 20.58 1.20
C TRP A 79 -7.34 21.44 0.04
N ALA A 80 -6.31 21.00 -0.69
CA ALA A 80 -5.78 21.73 -1.82
C ALA A 80 -6.79 21.86 -2.98
N MET A 81 -7.51 20.77 -3.31
CA MET A 81 -8.62 20.82 -4.29
C MET A 81 -9.74 21.77 -3.83
N MET A 82 -10.12 21.71 -2.55
CA MET A 82 -11.14 22.59 -1.97
C MET A 82 -10.72 24.07 -1.99
N MET A 83 -9.42 24.37 -1.83
CA MET A 83 -8.89 25.73 -1.99
C MET A 83 -8.94 26.19 -3.45
N GLN A 84 -8.64 25.31 -4.42
CA GLN A 84 -8.75 25.63 -5.85
C GLN A 84 -10.19 25.97 -6.26
N ILE A 85 -11.17 25.16 -5.88
CA ILE A 85 -12.59 25.44 -6.18
C ILE A 85 -13.03 26.80 -5.64
N ARG A 86 -12.53 27.19 -4.46
CA ARG A 86 -12.87 28.47 -3.83
C ARG A 86 -12.12 29.67 -4.42
N GLY A 87 -11.31 29.47 -5.47
CA GLY A 87 -10.45 30.50 -6.02
C GLY A 87 -9.37 30.98 -5.04
N ARG A 88 -9.03 30.16 -4.05
CA ARG A 88 -8.07 30.46 -2.96
C ARG A 88 -6.79 29.63 -3.11
N HIS A 89 -6.36 29.40 -4.35
CA HIS A 89 -5.20 28.56 -4.66
C HIS A 89 -3.89 29.16 -4.12
N GLU A 90 -3.83 30.48 -3.86
CA GLU A 90 -2.74 31.14 -3.14
C GLU A 90 -2.53 30.67 -1.68
N HIS A 91 -3.53 30.00 -1.09
CA HIS A 91 -3.47 29.50 0.28
C HIS A 91 -3.16 28.00 0.37
N ALA A 92 -3.02 27.32 -0.76
CA ALA A 92 -2.41 25.99 -0.78
C ALA A 92 -0.90 26.13 -0.51
N ASN A 93 -0.32 25.15 0.19
CA ASN A 93 1.12 25.08 0.41
C ASN A 93 1.65 23.75 -0.13
N PRO A 94 2.31 23.74 -1.31
CA PRO A 94 2.63 24.89 -2.18
C PRO A 94 1.40 25.43 -2.94
N PRO A 95 1.45 26.67 -3.48
CA PRO A 95 0.38 27.23 -4.32
C PRO A 95 0.16 26.37 -5.56
N LEU A 96 -1.09 26.02 -5.84
CA LEU A 96 -1.43 25.16 -6.98
C LEU A 96 -1.73 25.97 -8.26
N PRO A 97 -1.41 25.45 -9.45
CA PRO A 97 -1.84 26.07 -10.70
C PRO A 97 -3.37 26.11 -10.77
N PRO A 98 -3.95 27.11 -11.44
CA PRO A 98 -5.39 27.20 -11.62
C PRO A 98 -5.87 26.03 -12.49
N ARG A 99 -6.52 25.06 -11.86
CA ARG A 99 -7.34 24.03 -12.51
C ARG A 99 -8.76 24.17 -11.99
N GLU A 100 -9.71 24.25 -12.89
CA GLU A 100 -11.13 24.21 -12.54
C GLU A 100 -11.52 22.76 -12.30
N TRP A 101 -11.57 22.35 -11.03
CA TRP A 101 -12.23 21.11 -10.65
C TRP A 101 -13.73 21.35 -10.60
N THR A 102 -14.50 20.46 -11.19
CA THR A 102 -15.94 20.44 -11.04
C THR A 102 -16.31 19.97 -9.62
N ALA A 103 -17.49 20.35 -9.14
CA ALA A 103 -17.99 19.88 -7.86
C ALA A 103 -18.18 18.35 -7.84
N GLU A 104 -18.53 17.76 -8.99
CA GLU A 104 -18.69 16.33 -9.18
C GLU A 104 -17.36 15.58 -9.02
N GLU A 105 -16.30 16.01 -9.72
CA GLU A 105 -14.96 15.40 -9.59
C GLU A 105 -14.45 15.41 -8.14
N VAL A 106 -14.70 16.49 -7.39
CA VAL A 106 -14.25 16.57 -5.99
C VAL A 106 -15.08 15.68 -5.07
N ILE A 107 -16.38 15.54 -5.33
CA ILE A 107 -17.24 14.61 -4.59
C ILE A 107 -16.79 13.18 -4.86
N ASP A 108 -16.62 12.80 -6.12
CA ASP A 108 -16.17 11.46 -6.51
C ASP A 108 -14.82 11.14 -5.87
N ARG A 109 -13.88 12.09 -5.90
CA ARG A 109 -12.56 11.90 -5.29
C ARG A 109 -12.63 11.75 -3.78
N ALA A 110 -13.47 12.53 -3.10
CA ALA A 110 -13.68 12.42 -1.66
C ALA A 110 -14.33 11.07 -1.28
N LEU A 111 -15.29 10.60 -2.07
CA LEU A 111 -15.93 9.30 -1.88
C LEU A 111 -14.92 8.16 -2.04
N ASP A 112 -14.10 8.20 -3.09
CA ASP A 112 -13.02 7.24 -3.34
C ASP A 112 -12.04 7.15 -2.16
N TRP A 113 -11.58 8.29 -1.65
CA TRP A 113 -10.69 8.33 -0.49
C TRP A 113 -11.35 7.82 0.78
N SER A 114 -12.63 8.15 1.00
CA SER A 114 -13.36 7.66 2.16
C SER A 114 -13.52 6.14 2.13
N SER A 115 -13.75 5.57 0.95
CA SER A 115 -13.87 4.12 0.78
C SER A 115 -12.53 3.42 1.03
N ASP A 116 -11.44 3.93 0.47
CA ASP A 116 -10.08 3.42 0.71
C ASP A 116 -9.71 3.45 2.21
N LEU A 117 -9.98 4.57 2.88
CA LEU A 117 -9.75 4.73 4.30
C LEU A 117 -10.54 3.72 5.14
N VAL A 118 -11.82 3.50 4.81
CA VAL A 118 -12.66 2.54 5.54
C VAL A 118 -12.12 1.12 5.43
N GLU A 119 -11.73 0.68 4.23
CA GLU A 119 -11.21 -0.68 4.04
C GLU A 119 -9.85 -0.87 4.74
N ARG A 120 -8.94 0.11 4.67
CA ARG A 120 -7.65 0.05 5.39
C ARG A 120 -7.82 0.06 6.91
N SER A 121 -8.73 0.90 7.41
CA SER A 121 -9.07 0.92 8.84
C SER A 121 -9.65 -0.42 9.30
N ARG A 122 -10.37 -1.10 8.42
CA ARG A 122 -10.92 -2.43 8.67
C ARG A 122 -9.82 -3.50 8.74
N VAL A 123 -8.83 -3.46 7.85
CA VAL A 123 -7.66 -4.36 7.91
C VAL A 123 -6.94 -4.18 9.25
N LEU A 124 -6.60 -2.94 9.61
CA LEU A 124 -5.94 -2.66 10.89
C LEU A 124 -6.77 -3.14 12.10
N TYR A 125 -8.08 -2.92 12.08
CA TYR A 125 -8.97 -3.42 13.12
C TYR A 125 -8.91 -4.95 13.23
N LEU A 126 -8.88 -5.65 12.10
CA LEU A 126 -8.80 -7.11 12.05
C LEU A 126 -7.46 -7.62 12.58
N ASP A 127 -6.33 -6.97 12.28
CA ASP A 127 -5.02 -7.34 12.86
C ASP A 127 -4.98 -7.15 14.37
N LEU A 128 -5.47 -6.01 14.87
CA LEU A 128 -5.57 -5.76 16.30
C LEU A 128 -6.51 -6.77 16.99
N LEU A 129 -7.61 -7.13 16.33
CA LEU A 129 -8.53 -8.16 16.81
C LEU A 129 -7.86 -9.54 16.85
N SER A 130 -7.09 -9.89 15.81
CA SER A 130 -6.31 -11.13 15.73
C SER A 130 -5.32 -11.23 16.88
N LEU A 131 -4.53 -10.17 17.10
CA LEU A 131 -3.59 -10.07 18.21
C LEU A 131 -4.30 -10.23 19.56
N ASN A 132 -5.38 -9.48 19.78
CA ASN A 132 -6.14 -9.55 21.02
C ASN A 132 -6.70 -10.96 21.26
N ASN A 133 -7.26 -11.60 20.23
CA ASN A 133 -7.83 -12.93 20.29
C ASN A 133 -6.78 -14.00 20.63
N ARG A 134 -5.56 -13.87 20.09
CA ARG A 134 -4.43 -14.75 20.42
C ARG A 134 -4.00 -14.59 21.88
N VAL A 135 -3.82 -13.36 22.35
CA VAL A 135 -3.47 -13.08 23.75
C VAL A 135 -4.55 -13.56 24.71
N TYR A 136 -5.82 -13.30 24.36
CA TYR A 136 -6.98 -13.71 25.15
C TYR A 136 -7.08 -15.24 25.23
N SER A 137 -6.98 -15.95 24.12
CA SER A 137 -7.04 -17.41 24.08
C SER A 137 -5.96 -18.05 24.95
N MET A 138 -4.74 -17.49 24.98
CA MET A 138 -3.65 -17.97 25.84
C MET A 138 -3.87 -17.68 27.34
N SER A 139 -4.70 -16.69 27.66
CA SER A 139 -5.08 -16.35 29.04
C SER A 139 -6.15 -17.29 29.61
N GLU A 140 -6.93 -17.97 28.76
CA GLU A 140 -8.03 -18.80 29.22
C GLU A 140 -7.58 -20.07 29.98
N PRO A 141 -8.36 -20.58 30.95
CA PRO A 141 -7.98 -21.72 31.79
C PRO A 141 -7.82 -23.08 31.06
N SER A 142 -8.09 -23.14 29.76
CA SER A 142 -7.97 -24.36 28.96
C SER A 142 -6.52 -24.87 28.90
N THR A 143 -6.33 -26.08 28.37
CA THR A 143 -4.97 -26.63 28.17
C THR A 143 -4.19 -25.71 27.24
N PHE A 144 -2.95 -25.38 27.61
CA PHE A 144 -2.10 -24.47 26.83
C PHE A 144 -2.00 -24.84 25.34
N ALA A 145 -1.90 -26.15 25.03
CA ALA A 145 -1.87 -26.64 23.65
C ALA A 145 -3.18 -26.34 22.89
N GLY A 146 -4.32 -26.45 23.56
CA GLY A 146 -5.64 -26.11 23.00
C GLY A 146 -5.78 -24.61 22.74
N ALA A 147 -5.39 -23.79 23.71
CA ALA A 147 -5.36 -22.33 23.58
C ALA A 147 -4.50 -21.87 22.40
N ARG A 148 -3.30 -22.45 22.23
CA ARG A 148 -2.44 -22.14 21.07
C ARG A 148 -3.08 -22.55 19.75
N LYS A 149 -3.66 -23.75 19.68
CA LYS A 149 -4.33 -24.22 18.46
C LYS A 149 -5.52 -23.33 18.08
N GLU A 150 -6.26 -22.85 19.07
CA GLU A 150 -7.39 -21.95 18.86
C GLU A 150 -6.93 -20.56 18.40
N ALA A 151 -5.88 -20.02 19.02
CA ALA A 151 -5.26 -18.77 18.62
C ALA A 151 -4.77 -18.80 17.16
N GLU A 152 -4.11 -19.88 16.74
CA GLU A 152 -3.68 -20.06 15.35
C GLU A 152 -4.86 -20.19 14.38
N ARG A 153 -5.92 -20.89 14.77
CA ARG A 153 -7.14 -21.02 13.95
C ARG A 153 -7.79 -19.66 13.71
N GLN A 154 -7.95 -18.86 14.77
CA GLN A 154 -8.54 -17.52 14.69
C GLN A 154 -7.66 -16.58 13.86
N LYS A 155 -6.33 -16.69 14.00
CA LYS A 155 -5.37 -15.94 13.16
C LYS A 155 -5.61 -16.22 11.68
N LEU A 156 -5.62 -17.50 11.27
CA LEU A 156 -5.79 -17.89 9.87
C LEU A 156 -7.15 -17.46 9.29
N GLU A 157 -8.22 -17.49 10.09
CA GLU A 157 -9.55 -17.02 9.67
C GLU A 157 -9.56 -15.51 9.41
N ILE A 158 -8.88 -14.74 10.27
CA ILE A 158 -8.76 -13.30 10.11
C ILE A 158 -7.83 -12.95 8.93
N GLU A 159 -6.69 -13.62 8.80
CA GLU A 159 -5.76 -13.43 7.66
C GLU A 159 -6.46 -13.68 6.33
N SER A 160 -7.26 -14.74 6.22
CA SER A 160 -8.06 -15.00 5.01
C SER A 160 -9.07 -13.88 4.72
N THR A 161 -9.61 -13.24 5.75
CA THR A 161 -10.55 -12.11 5.58
C THR A 161 -9.79 -10.86 5.13
N ILE A 162 -8.60 -10.62 5.67
CA ILE A 162 -7.71 -9.52 5.26
C ILE A 162 -7.31 -9.69 3.79
N ASP A 163 -6.88 -10.89 3.40
CA ASP A 163 -6.51 -11.21 2.02
C ASP A 163 -7.66 -10.94 1.04
N GLU A 164 -8.90 -11.29 1.41
CA GLU A 164 -10.09 -11.00 0.58
C GLU A 164 -10.33 -9.48 0.43
N ILE A 165 -10.17 -8.71 1.51
CA ILE A 165 -10.31 -7.25 1.49
C ILE A 165 -9.23 -6.62 0.60
N LEU A 166 -7.97 -7.01 0.79
CA LEU A 166 -6.84 -6.51 0.01
C LEU A 166 -6.97 -6.87 -1.48
N TRP A 167 -7.43 -8.08 -1.79
CA TRP A 167 -7.69 -8.51 -3.16
C TRP A 167 -8.77 -7.65 -3.83
N LYS A 168 -9.93 -7.44 -3.17
CA LYS A 168 -11.00 -6.57 -3.69
C LYS A 168 -10.54 -5.14 -3.87
N HIS A 169 -9.72 -4.64 -2.95
CA HIS A 169 -9.13 -3.32 -3.05
C HIS A 169 -8.23 -3.20 -4.28
N GLN A 170 -7.31 -4.15 -4.47
CA GLN A 170 -6.42 -4.20 -5.63
C GLN A 170 -7.20 -4.31 -6.95
N GLU A 171 -8.24 -5.14 -6.99
CA GLU A 171 -9.12 -5.28 -8.14
C GLU A 171 -9.84 -3.94 -8.44
N GLY A 172 -10.36 -3.27 -7.41
CA GLY A 172 -10.98 -1.94 -7.55
C GLY A 172 -10.01 -0.87 -8.05
N GLU A 173 -8.74 -0.89 -7.62
CA GLU A 173 -7.71 0.00 -8.19
C GLU A 173 -7.39 -0.34 -9.64
N ASN A 174 -7.24 -1.62 -9.99
CA ASN A 174 -6.97 -2.05 -11.36
C ASN A 174 -8.12 -1.65 -12.29
N ASN A 175 -9.37 -1.80 -11.85
CA ASN A 175 -10.54 -1.34 -12.60
C ASN A 175 -10.53 0.18 -12.83
N ARG A 176 -10.12 0.97 -11.83
CA ARG A 176 -9.96 2.43 -11.99
C ARG A 176 -8.88 2.77 -13.02
N ARG A 177 -7.74 2.07 -12.99
CA ARG A 177 -6.66 2.24 -13.99
C ARG A 177 -7.13 1.88 -15.39
N LEU A 178 -7.88 0.79 -15.53
CA LEU A 178 -8.47 0.38 -16.81
C LEU A 178 -9.47 1.41 -17.35
N LEU A 179 -10.28 2.03 -16.48
CA LEU A 179 -11.16 3.14 -16.88
C LEU A 179 -10.35 4.35 -17.36
N ALA A 180 -9.30 4.73 -16.64
CA ALA A 180 -8.41 5.83 -17.05
C ALA A 180 -7.73 5.55 -18.41
N ILE A 181 -7.25 4.32 -18.62
CA ILE A 181 -6.69 3.88 -19.91
C ILE A 181 -7.76 3.93 -21.00
N SER A 182 -8.99 3.47 -20.72
CA SER A 182 -10.08 3.52 -21.68
C SER A 182 -10.47 4.95 -22.07
N ASP A 183 -10.58 5.84 -21.09
CA ASP A 183 -10.88 7.25 -21.33
C ASP A 183 -9.76 7.93 -22.13
N TRP A 184 -8.50 7.58 -21.82
CA TRP A 184 -7.36 8.01 -22.61
C TRP A 184 -7.42 7.53 -24.05
N MET A 185 -7.69 6.25 -24.29
CA MET A 185 -7.79 5.69 -25.65
C MET A 185 -8.92 6.35 -26.45
N ARG A 186 -10.07 6.64 -25.81
CA ARG A 186 -11.16 7.38 -26.47
C ARG A 186 -10.76 8.80 -26.88
N ALA A 187 -9.83 9.42 -26.16
CA ALA A 187 -9.26 10.70 -26.54
C ALA A 187 -8.21 10.60 -27.67
N HIS A 188 -7.75 9.39 -28.01
CA HIS A 188 -6.68 9.08 -28.97
C HIS A 188 -7.14 8.02 -29.98
N PRO A 189 -8.01 8.41 -30.95
CA PRO A 189 -8.66 7.46 -31.85
C PRO A 189 -7.71 6.59 -32.67
N GLU A 190 -6.50 7.06 -32.95
CA GLU A 190 -5.44 6.30 -33.60
C GLU A 190 -4.94 5.13 -32.75
N ILE A 191 -4.82 5.32 -31.44
CA ILE A 191 -4.41 4.29 -30.48
C ILE A 191 -5.56 3.30 -30.28
N GLU A 192 -6.78 3.80 -30.12
CA GLU A 192 -7.98 2.96 -30.07
C GLU A 192 -8.09 2.09 -31.32
N GLY A 193 -7.86 2.67 -32.52
CA GLY A 193 -7.86 1.95 -33.78
C GLY A 193 -6.76 0.87 -33.90
N LEU A 194 -5.59 1.08 -33.30
CA LEU A 194 -4.53 0.07 -33.22
C LEU A 194 -4.90 -1.05 -32.24
N TYR A 195 -5.41 -0.70 -31.06
CA TYR A 195 -5.84 -1.66 -30.06
C TYR A 195 -6.96 -2.58 -30.55
N GLN A 196 -7.93 -2.06 -31.30
CA GLN A 196 -9.01 -2.87 -31.86
C GLN A 196 -8.51 -3.89 -32.90
N LYS A 197 -7.32 -3.72 -33.48
CA LYS A 197 -6.71 -4.67 -34.43
C LYS A 197 -5.91 -5.78 -33.74
N LEU A 198 -5.60 -5.66 -32.45
CA LEU A 198 -4.90 -6.68 -31.69
C LEU A 198 -5.78 -7.92 -31.49
N SER A 199 -5.17 -9.11 -31.35
CA SER A 199 -5.87 -10.29 -30.87
C SER A 199 -6.32 -10.12 -29.40
N GLU A 200 -7.27 -10.92 -28.91
CA GLU A 200 -7.72 -10.81 -27.51
C GLU A 200 -6.59 -11.02 -26.50
N GLU A 201 -5.68 -11.97 -26.76
CA GLU A 201 -4.49 -12.20 -25.93
C GLU A 201 -3.54 -10.98 -25.96
N GLN A 202 -3.35 -10.35 -27.13
CA GLN A 202 -2.53 -9.14 -27.25
C GLN A 202 -3.18 -7.92 -26.59
N LYS A 203 -4.52 -7.84 -26.57
CA LYS A 203 -5.27 -6.80 -25.86
C LYS A 203 -5.09 -6.92 -24.35
N GLU A 204 -5.20 -8.14 -23.82
CA GLU A 204 -4.95 -8.44 -22.41
C GLU A 204 -3.51 -8.07 -22.01
N GLU A 205 -2.51 -8.51 -22.79
CA GLU A 205 -1.11 -8.16 -22.55
C GLU A 205 -0.83 -6.65 -22.66
N PHE A 206 -1.51 -5.96 -23.58
CA PHE A 206 -1.42 -4.51 -23.69
C PHE A 206 -1.99 -3.82 -22.44
N LEU A 207 -3.18 -4.23 -21.99
CA LEU A 207 -3.83 -3.66 -20.81
C LEU A 207 -3.03 -3.93 -19.54
N ASP A 208 -2.52 -5.15 -19.37
CA ASP A 208 -1.69 -5.50 -18.21
C ASP A 208 -0.42 -4.64 -18.14
N ARG A 209 0.25 -4.42 -19.28
CA ARG A 209 1.41 -3.53 -19.34
C ARG A 209 1.04 -2.08 -19.06
N ALA A 210 -0.05 -1.59 -19.63
CA ALA A 210 -0.52 -0.23 -19.42
C ALA A 210 -0.88 0.02 -17.93
N VAL A 211 -1.59 -0.93 -17.30
CA VAL A 211 -1.90 -0.90 -15.86
C VAL A 211 -0.61 -0.95 -15.03
N GLY A 212 0.36 -1.78 -15.42
CA GLY A 212 1.68 -1.87 -14.79
C GLY A 212 2.43 -0.53 -14.80
N HIS A 213 2.50 0.13 -15.96
CA HIS A 213 3.14 1.43 -16.09
C HIS A 213 2.44 2.53 -15.29
N VAL A 214 1.11 2.58 -15.35
CA VAL A 214 0.31 3.51 -14.54
C VAL A 214 0.60 3.32 -13.04
N ARG A 215 0.70 2.07 -12.58
CA ARG A 215 1.05 1.76 -11.19
C ARG A 215 2.46 2.23 -10.83
N GLU A 216 3.48 1.89 -11.63
CA GLU A 216 4.86 2.32 -11.39
C GLU A 216 4.96 3.84 -11.25
N VAL A 217 4.28 4.56 -12.14
CA VAL A 217 4.23 6.02 -12.14
C VAL A 217 3.56 6.56 -10.87
N ALA A 218 2.45 5.96 -10.43
CA ALA A 218 1.76 6.34 -9.21
C ALA A 218 2.60 6.09 -7.95
N ASP A 219 3.29 4.95 -7.87
CA ASP A 219 4.19 4.60 -6.76
C ASP A 219 5.37 5.56 -6.67
N LEU A 220 5.94 5.91 -7.81
CA LEU A 220 7.00 6.88 -7.94
C LEU A 220 6.53 8.28 -7.52
N ALA A 221 5.35 8.72 -7.94
CA ALA A 221 4.79 10.01 -7.52
C ALA A 221 4.52 10.07 -5.99
N GLY A 222 4.25 8.93 -5.35
CA GLY A 222 4.02 8.85 -3.91
C GLY A 222 5.27 8.79 -3.01
N THR A 223 6.48 8.69 -3.57
CA THR A 223 7.72 8.43 -2.81
C THR A 223 8.66 9.63 -2.67
N PHE A 224 8.33 10.79 -3.24
CA PHE A 224 9.18 11.98 -3.11
C PHE A 224 9.09 12.60 -1.72
N SER A 225 10.24 12.84 -1.10
CA SER A 225 10.30 13.68 0.10
C SER A 225 10.12 15.16 -0.25
N PRO A 226 9.59 16.00 0.67
CA PRO A 226 9.43 17.44 0.42
C PRO A 226 10.74 18.17 0.07
N GLU A 227 11.90 17.66 0.50
CA GLU A 227 13.22 18.19 0.12
C GLU A 227 13.63 17.81 -1.31
N GLU A 228 13.24 16.64 -1.79
CA GLU A 228 13.48 16.18 -3.15
C GLU A 228 12.59 16.95 -4.14
N GLU A 229 11.31 17.13 -3.81
CA GLU A 229 10.41 17.99 -4.59
C GLU A 229 10.98 19.40 -4.75
N ALA A 230 11.45 20.02 -3.66
CA ALA A 230 12.00 21.38 -3.65
C ALA A 230 13.35 21.54 -4.39
N LYS A 231 14.21 20.51 -4.38
CA LYS A 231 15.49 20.52 -5.14
C LYS A 231 15.24 20.42 -6.64
N ILE A 232 14.21 19.68 -7.04
CA ILE A 232 13.83 19.50 -8.44
C ILE A 232 13.16 20.78 -8.98
N THR A 233 12.40 21.53 -8.16
CA THR A 233 11.76 22.80 -8.59
C THR A 233 12.74 23.93 -8.92
N ARG A 234 13.91 24.01 -8.25
CA ARG A 234 14.89 25.11 -8.43
C ARG A 234 15.69 25.05 -9.73
N ARG A 235 15.56 23.99 -10.53
CA ARG A 235 16.41 23.75 -11.71
C ARG A 235 15.85 24.29 -13.03
N ASN A 236 14.58 24.73 -13.08
CA ASN A 236 13.86 24.98 -14.34
C ASN A 236 13.37 26.43 -14.51
N ASP A 237 14.29 27.37 -14.79
CA ASP A 237 13.97 28.76 -15.22
C ASP A 237 13.82 28.91 -16.76
N GLU A 238 13.81 27.81 -17.53
CA GLU A 238 13.59 27.83 -18.99
C GLU A 238 12.16 27.39 -19.37
N PRO A 239 11.56 27.93 -20.46
CA PRO A 239 10.24 27.53 -20.93
C PRO A 239 10.21 26.05 -21.32
N PHE A 240 9.22 25.35 -20.78
CA PHE A 240 9.07 23.90 -20.79
C PHE A 240 8.79 23.35 -22.20
N ASP A 241 9.69 22.52 -22.74
CA ASP A 241 9.52 21.82 -24.02
C ASP A 241 8.81 20.47 -23.82
N PHE A 242 7.47 20.50 -23.92
CA PHE A 242 6.62 19.31 -23.83
C PHE A 242 6.93 18.26 -24.92
N GLY A 243 7.54 18.65 -26.05
CA GLY A 243 7.88 17.74 -27.14
C GLY A 243 9.05 16.82 -26.78
N ALA A 244 10.12 17.39 -26.22
CA ALA A 244 11.31 16.62 -25.82
C ALA A 244 11.03 15.58 -24.73
N VAL A 245 10.04 15.83 -23.86
CA VAL A 245 9.65 14.91 -22.78
C VAL A 245 8.79 13.76 -23.29
N ALA A 246 7.87 14.05 -24.20
CA ALA A 246 7.06 13.05 -24.85
C ALA A 246 7.90 12.12 -25.74
N ASP A 247 8.96 12.65 -26.36
CA ASP A 247 9.96 11.88 -27.12
C ASP A 247 10.78 10.91 -26.25
N LEU A 248 11.04 11.26 -24.99
CA LEU A 248 11.85 10.46 -24.06
C LEU A 248 11.07 9.27 -23.48
N ALA A 249 9.79 9.45 -23.17
CA ALA A 249 8.89 8.37 -22.75
C ALA A 249 8.42 7.50 -23.93
N ALA A 250 8.32 8.06 -25.13
CA ALA A 250 8.12 7.33 -26.37
C ALA A 250 9.23 6.32 -26.65
N ALA A 251 10.48 6.75 -26.50
CA ALA A 251 11.64 5.91 -26.71
C ALA A 251 11.74 4.77 -25.67
N SER A 252 11.19 4.93 -24.46
CA SER A 252 11.27 3.91 -23.40
C SER A 252 10.27 2.77 -23.56
N VAL A 253 9.06 3.05 -24.06
CA VAL A 253 8.01 2.03 -24.30
C VAL A 253 8.33 1.15 -25.52
N LEU A 254 9.07 1.69 -26.51
CA LEU A 254 9.31 1.02 -27.79
C LEU A 254 10.73 0.42 -27.95
N LEU A 255 11.76 0.90 -27.24
CA LEU A 255 13.16 0.57 -27.56
C LEU A 255 14.01 -0.11 -26.46
N TYR A 256 13.54 -0.24 -25.21
CA TYR A 256 14.38 -0.73 -24.11
C TYR A 256 13.83 -2.00 -23.41
N PRO A 257 14.66 -3.03 -23.18
CA PRO A 257 14.30 -4.18 -22.34
C PRO A 257 14.25 -3.82 -20.84
N ALA A 258 13.49 -4.62 -20.08
CA ALA A 258 13.05 -4.40 -18.69
C ALA A 258 14.14 -4.04 -17.66
N ASP A 259 15.42 -4.31 -17.95
CA ASP A 259 16.52 -4.16 -16.98
C ASP A 259 17.07 -2.72 -16.85
N SER A 260 16.47 -1.72 -17.53
CA SER A 260 16.96 -0.32 -17.55
C SER A 260 16.04 0.72 -16.87
N ASN A 261 14.97 0.27 -16.20
CA ASN A 261 13.85 1.14 -15.79
C ASN A 261 14.11 2.08 -14.59
N GLU A 262 14.95 1.71 -13.62
CA GLU A 262 15.07 2.47 -12.36
C GLU A 262 15.78 3.83 -12.53
N ASP A 263 16.87 3.88 -13.32
CA ASP A 263 17.62 5.11 -13.59
C ASP A 263 16.87 6.04 -14.57
N HIS A 264 15.93 5.48 -15.34
CA HIS A 264 15.09 6.20 -16.30
C HIS A 264 13.86 6.83 -15.63
N ALA A 265 13.14 6.07 -14.79
CA ALA A 265 12.06 6.58 -13.94
C ALA A 265 12.52 7.78 -13.10
N ARG A 266 13.71 7.70 -12.48
CA ARG A 266 14.32 8.80 -11.73
C ARG A 266 14.60 10.05 -12.57
N ARG A 267 14.91 9.90 -13.87
CA ARG A 267 15.15 11.04 -14.79
C ARG A 267 13.86 11.69 -15.27
N VAL A 268 12.81 10.90 -15.52
CA VAL A 268 11.49 11.42 -15.87
C VAL A 268 10.92 12.24 -14.71
N LEU A 269 10.98 11.73 -13.48
CA LEU A 269 10.46 12.43 -12.31
C LEU A 269 11.30 13.64 -11.89
N ALA A 270 12.61 13.63 -12.17
CA ALA A 270 13.47 14.81 -12.00
C ALA A 270 13.11 16.00 -12.92
N ILE A 271 12.12 15.84 -13.81
CA ILE A 271 11.60 16.91 -14.67
C ILE A 271 10.22 17.41 -14.17
N PHE A 272 9.56 16.68 -13.25
CA PHE A 272 8.19 16.94 -12.79
C PHE A 272 8.06 17.04 -11.25
N PRO A 273 8.59 18.10 -10.61
CA PRO A 273 8.68 18.21 -9.15
C PRO A 273 7.38 18.40 -8.36
N THR A 274 6.27 18.79 -9.01
CA THR A 274 5.05 19.25 -8.33
C THR A 274 3.76 18.69 -8.95
N ALA A 275 3.88 17.62 -9.74
CA ALA A 275 2.73 17.04 -10.42
C ALA A 275 2.01 16.05 -9.51
N ASP A 276 0.72 16.31 -9.24
CA ASP A 276 -0.23 15.37 -8.65
C ASP A 276 -0.08 13.98 -9.32
N PRO A 277 -0.09 12.86 -8.58
CA PRO A 277 -0.03 11.51 -9.15
C PRO A 277 -0.97 11.29 -10.36
N VAL A 278 -2.16 11.91 -10.35
CA VAL A 278 -3.15 11.87 -11.45
C VAL A 278 -2.71 12.74 -12.65
N MET A 279 -1.99 13.84 -12.41
CA MET A 279 -1.34 14.62 -13.48
C MET A 279 -0.19 13.86 -14.11
N VAL A 280 0.59 13.10 -13.33
CA VAL A 280 1.64 12.24 -13.87
C VAL A 280 1.04 11.12 -14.71
N GLU A 281 -0.05 10.51 -14.25
CA GLU A 281 -0.83 9.50 -14.98
C GLU A 281 -1.36 10.06 -16.33
N MET A 282 -1.94 11.26 -16.33
CA MET A 282 -2.37 11.97 -17.56
C MET A 282 -1.20 12.45 -18.44
N MET A 283 -0.03 12.74 -17.87
CA MET A 283 1.15 13.16 -18.62
C MET A 283 1.84 11.97 -19.30
N VAL A 284 1.86 10.80 -18.67
CA VAL A 284 2.33 9.54 -19.28
C VAL A 284 1.44 9.17 -20.47
N VAL A 285 0.13 9.31 -20.29
CA VAL A 285 -0.90 9.24 -21.33
C VAL A 285 -0.58 10.16 -22.54
N LYS A 286 -0.22 11.43 -22.31
CA LYS A 286 0.22 12.36 -23.38
C LYS A 286 1.60 12.05 -23.95
N ALA A 287 2.46 11.40 -23.19
CA ALA A 287 3.78 11.01 -23.64
C ALA A 287 3.72 9.79 -24.57
N ILE A 288 2.75 8.89 -24.34
CA ILE A 288 2.43 7.78 -25.25
C ILE A 288 1.82 8.31 -26.57
N ASP A 289 1.02 9.37 -26.53
CA ASP A 289 0.46 10.04 -27.72
C ASP A 289 1.54 10.58 -28.68
N ALA A 290 2.60 11.22 -28.17
CA ALA A 290 3.71 11.66 -29.02
C ALA A 290 4.55 10.50 -29.59
N ALA A 291 4.60 9.36 -28.89
CA ALA A 291 5.31 8.16 -29.32
C ALA A 291 4.70 7.53 -30.57
N VAL A 292 3.38 7.37 -30.56
CA VAL A 292 2.61 6.75 -31.63
C VAL A 292 2.66 7.61 -32.90
N ASN A 293 2.75 8.92 -32.74
CA ASN A 293 2.80 9.87 -33.86
C ASN A 293 4.17 9.98 -34.56
N ARG A 294 5.27 9.50 -33.95
CA ARG A 294 6.63 9.56 -34.54
C ARG A 294 7.07 8.35 -35.34
N ASP A 295 6.44 7.18 -35.18
CA ASP A 295 6.96 5.89 -35.71
C ASP A 295 6.11 5.25 -36.83
N MET A 296 5.22 5.99 -37.49
CA MET A 296 4.43 5.50 -38.63
C MET A 296 5.24 5.39 -39.96
N SER A 297 6.50 4.96 -39.90
CA SER A 297 7.21 4.40 -41.05
C SER A 297 7.60 2.94 -40.78
N PHE A 298 6.66 2.03 -40.97
CA PHE A 298 6.98 0.60 -41.07
C PHE A 298 7.59 0.29 -42.44
N PRO A 299 8.61 -0.59 -42.54
CA PRO A 299 9.06 -1.10 -43.82
C PRO A 299 7.96 -1.96 -44.44
N SER A 300 7.71 -1.72 -45.73
CA SER A 300 6.73 -2.43 -46.58
C SER A 300 6.93 -3.94 -46.60
#